data_AF-A0A7N0VHM0-F1
#
_entry.id   AF-A0A7N0VHM0-F1
#
_cell.length_a   1.000
_cell.length_b   1.000
_cell.length_c   1.000
_cell.angle_alpha   90.00
_cell.angle_beta   90.00
_cell.angle_gamma   90.00
#
_symmetry.space_group_name_H-M   'P 1'
#
loop_
_entity.id
_entity.type
_entity.pdbx_description
1 polymer ?
#
loop_
_entity_poly.entity_id
_entity_poly.type
_entity_poly.pdbx_seq_one_letter_code
_entity_poly.pdbx_strand_id
1 'polypeptide(L)'
;MVLSFPYPSGYGAGMVLICLETDRAVLKRLMTDVPFGVLLSGGLDSSLVAAVASRQMQELEAACQWGSQLHTFCIGSPDLKAAREVADYLGTRHHEFYFTVQEGIDALEEVIYHIETYDVTTIEPVLLCFSCPGR
;
A
#
# COMPACT_ATOMS: atom_id res chain seq x y z
N MET A 1 17.18 3.19 -18.03
CA MET A 1 17.68 1.81 -17.98
C MET A 1 16.70 1.04 -17.11
N VAL A 2 15.66 0.45 -17.69
CA VAL A 2 14.60 -0.25 -16.95
C VAL A 2 15.14 -1.63 -16.61
N LEU A 3 15.50 -1.87 -15.35
CA LEU A 3 16.04 -3.15 -14.94
C LEU A 3 14.93 -4.19 -15.09
N SER A 4 15.20 -5.12 -15.99
CA SER A 4 14.27 -6.16 -16.40
C SER A 4 14.29 -7.26 -15.36
N PHE A 5 13.21 -7.41 -14.60
CA PHE A 5 12.88 -8.75 -14.12
C PHE A 5 12.85 -9.67 -15.36
N PRO A 6 13.54 -10.82 -15.36
CA PRO A 6 13.40 -11.76 -16.45
C PRO A 6 11.95 -12.27 -16.38
N TYR A 7 11.06 -11.67 -17.15
CA TYR A 7 9.73 -12.23 -17.38
C TYR A 7 9.96 -13.62 -17.98
N PRO A 8 9.51 -14.70 -17.33
CA PRO A 8 9.74 -16.04 -17.84
C PRO A 8 9.18 -16.13 -19.25
N SER A 9 9.95 -16.71 -20.18
CA SER A 9 9.72 -16.66 -21.63
C SER A 9 8.50 -17.47 -22.12
N GLY A 10 7.50 -17.70 -21.27
CA GLY A 10 6.30 -18.49 -21.52
C GLY A 10 4.97 -17.78 -21.24
N TYR A 11 4.99 -16.53 -20.76
CA TYR A 11 3.77 -15.76 -20.54
C TYR A 11 3.40 -14.91 -21.75
N GLY A 12 2.13 -14.90 -22.14
CA GLY A 12 1.66 -14.19 -23.33
C GLY A 12 1.95 -12.68 -23.29
N ALA A 13 2.08 -12.07 -24.47
CA ALA A 13 2.43 -10.64 -24.61
C ALA A 13 1.55 -9.69 -23.79
N GLY A 14 0.28 -10.05 -23.54
CA GLY A 14 -0.63 -9.27 -22.70
C GLY A 14 -0.21 -9.19 -21.23
N MET A 15 0.37 -10.25 -20.66
CA MET A 15 0.79 -10.24 -19.25
C MET A 15 2.01 -9.33 -19.06
N VAL A 16 2.95 -9.35 -20.01
CA VAL A 16 4.13 -8.47 -20.00
C VAL A 16 3.69 -7.01 -20.11
N LEU A 17 2.70 -6.72 -20.95
CA LEU A 17 2.14 -5.38 -21.09
C LEU A 17 1.53 -4.88 -19.78
N ILE A 18 0.72 -5.69 -19.09
CA ILE A 18 0.13 -5.30 -17.81
C ILE A 18 1.21 -4.92 -16.79
N CYS A 19 2.27 -5.74 -16.66
CA CYS A 19 3.32 -5.45 -15.69
C CYS A 19 4.12 -4.17 -16.02
N LEU A 20 4.38 -3.91 -17.30
CA LEU A 20 5.05 -2.67 -17.74
C LEU A 20 4.18 -1.44 -17.42
N GLU A 21 2.88 -1.53 -17.68
CA GLU A 21 1.95 -0.44 -17.46
C GLU A 21 1.79 -0.16 -15.97
N THR A 22 1.70 -1.20 -15.13
CA THR A 22 1.67 -1.06 -13.67
C THR A 22 2.95 -0.42 -13.14
N ASP A 23 4.11 -0.84 -13.63
CA ASP A 23 5.40 -0.27 -13.22
C ASP A 23 5.47 1.24 -13.51
N ARG A 24 5.09 1.65 -14.73
CA ARG A 24 5.00 3.06 -15.12
C ARG A 24 3.97 3.84 -14.30
N ALA A 25 2.83 3.22 -14.00
CA ALA A 25 1.76 3.84 -13.23
C ALA A 25 2.16 4.08 -11.77
N VAL A 26 2.91 3.15 -11.16
CA VAL A 26 3.46 3.29 -9.80
C VAL A 26 4.57 4.34 -9.80
N LEU A 27 5.52 4.26 -10.74
CA LEU A 27 6.61 5.22 -10.87
C LEU A 27 6.11 6.67 -10.93
N LYS A 28 5.06 6.93 -11.72
CA LYS A 28 4.45 8.27 -11.85
C LYS A 28 3.92 8.81 -10.51
N ARG A 29 3.51 7.94 -9.59
CA ARG A 29 2.94 8.30 -8.28
C ARG A 29 4.00 8.39 -7.17
N LEU A 30 5.20 7.85 -7.40
CA LEU A 30 6.33 7.91 -6.46
C LEU A 30 7.14 9.22 -6.57
N MET A 31 6.87 10.05 -7.59
CA MET A 31 7.49 11.36 -7.75
C MET A 31 6.92 12.36 -6.73
N THR A 32 7.47 12.37 -5.53
CA THR A 32 7.06 13.27 -4.44
C THR A 32 8.26 13.73 -3.63
N ASP A 33 8.23 14.98 -3.18
CA ASP A 33 9.27 15.59 -2.33
C ASP A 33 9.02 15.37 -0.83
N VAL A 34 7.95 14.65 -0.46
CA VAL A 34 7.55 14.35 0.92
C VAL A 34 7.60 12.85 1.19
N PRO A 35 7.85 12.42 2.45
CA PRO A 35 7.86 11.01 2.78
C PRO A 35 6.47 10.40 2.52
N PHE A 36 6.48 9.22 1.90
CA PHE A 36 5.27 8.47 1.57
C PHE A 36 5.38 7.04 2.10
N GLY A 37 4.24 6.36 2.19
CA GLY A 37 4.19 4.94 2.47
C GLY A 37 3.07 4.26 1.71
N VAL A 38 3.03 2.93 1.80
CA VAL A 38 2.08 2.09 1.06
C VAL A 38 1.15 1.37 2.03
N LEU A 39 -0.15 1.42 1.77
CA LEU A 39 -1.13 0.61 2.48
C LEU A 39 -1.00 -0.86 2.02
N LEU A 40 -0.78 -1.76 2.96
CA LEU A 40 -0.55 -3.18 2.72
C LEU A 40 -1.57 -3.99 3.52
N SER A 41 -2.56 -4.52 2.82
CA SER A 41 -3.57 -5.43 3.38
C SER A 41 -3.19 -6.91 3.27
N GLY A 42 -2.06 -7.24 2.62
CA GLY A 42 -1.70 -8.62 2.31
C GLY A 42 -2.49 -9.24 1.14
N GLY A 43 -3.41 -8.48 0.53
CA GLY A 43 -4.05 -8.84 -0.73
C GLY A 43 -3.08 -8.78 -1.92
N LEU A 44 -3.45 -9.41 -3.04
CA LEU A 44 -2.61 -9.48 -4.24
C LEU A 44 -2.26 -8.10 -4.80
N ASP A 45 -3.25 -7.20 -4.92
CA ASP A 45 -3.06 -5.90 -5.55
C ASP A 45 -2.15 -4.98 -4.74
N SER A 46 -2.39 -4.88 -3.42
CA SER A 46 -1.58 -4.06 -2.51
C SER A 46 -0.16 -4.60 -2.40
N SER A 47 0.00 -5.93 -2.39
CA SER A 47 1.32 -6.58 -2.40
C SER A 47 2.09 -6.34 -3.69
N LEU A 48 1.41 -6.36 -4.84
CA LEU A 48 2.03 -6.09 -6.13
C LEU A 48 2.50 -4.63 -6.23
N VAL A 49 1.67 -3.69 -5.79
CA VAL A 49 2.05 -2.26 -5.73
C VAL A 49 3.21 -2.05 -4.76
N ALA A 50 3.19 -2.66 -3.58
CA ALA A 50 4.28 -2.55 -2.60
C ALA A 50 5.59 -3.14 -3.14
N ALA A 51 5.53 -4.27 -3.85
CA ALA A 51 6.69 -4.90 -4.46
C ALA A 51 7.31 -4.02 -5.56
N VAL A 52 6.48 -3.46 -6.45
CA VAL A 52 6.93 -2.53 -7.50
C VAL A 52 7.52 -1.27 -6.87
N ALA A 53 6.85 -0.70 -5.86
CA ALA A 53 7.35 0.49 -5.18
C ALA A 53 8.69 0.25 -4.47
N SER A 54 8.83 -0.89 -3.77
CA SER A 54 10.08 -1.27 -3.11
C SER A 54 11.23 -1.42 -4.12
N ARG A 55 10.98 -2.06 -5.27
CA ARG A 55 11.97 -2.17 -6.35
C ARG A 55 12.38 -0.81 -6.89
N GLN A 56 11.42 0.06 -7.20
CA GLN A 56 11.69 1.39 -7.73
C GLN A 56 12.48 2.25 -6.74
N MET A 57 12.25 2.12 -5.43
CA MET A 57 13.06 2.80 -4.41
C MET A 57 14.51 2.29 -4.33
N GLN A 58 14.78 1.05 -4.72
CA GLN A 58 16.15 0.52 -4.81
C GLN A 58 16.85 0.99 -6.10
N GLU A 59 16.12 1.12 -7.21
CA GLU A 59 16.67 1.50 -8.51
C GLU A 59 16.86 3.02 -8.67
N LEU A 60 15.93 3.80 -8.15
CA LEU A 60 16.01 5.25 -8.11
C LEU A 60 16.68 5.61 -6.79
N GLU A 61 17.92 6.10 -6.83
CA GLU A 61 18.65 6.67 -5.68
C GLU A 61 17.90 7.81 -4.93
N ALA A 62 16.64 8.10 -5.29
CA ALA A 62 15.69 8.93 -4.56
C ALA A 62 15.48 8.48 -3.10
N ALA A 63 15.73 7.20 -2.77
CA ALA A 63 15.70 6.71 -1.39
C ALA A 63 16.81 7.29 -0.49
N CYS A 64 17.85 7.92 -1.05
CA CYS A 64 18.92 8.53 -0.25
C CYS A 64 18.46 9.74 0.58
N GLN A 65 17.31 10.36 0.29
CA GLN A 65 16.89 11.57 1.00
C GLN A 65 16.00 11.34 2.23
N TRP A 66 15.29 10.21 2.34
CA TRP A 66 14.19 10.07 3.33
C TRP A 66 14.20 8.77 4.15
N GLY A 67 15.14 7.86 3.89
CA GLY A 67 15.28 6.60 4.60
C GLY A 67 15.45 5.44 3.63
N SER A 68 16.37 4.54 3.93
CA SER A 68 16.73 3.41 3.07
C SER A 68 15.63 2.34 2.90
N GLN A 69 14.47 2.50 3.55
CA GLN A 69 13.41 1.50 3.59
C GLN A 69 12.02 2.11 3.40
N LEU A 70 11.20 1.46 2.57
CA LEU A 70 9.79 1.80 2.37
C LEU A 70 9.00 1.55 3.66
N HIS A 71 8.13 2.48 4.02
CA HIS A 71 7.18 2.33 5.12
C HIS A 71 5.88 1.71 4.61
N THR A 72 5.44 0.61 5.23
CA THR A 72 4.17 -0.06 4.91
C THR A 72 3.24 -0.02 6.10
N PHE A 73 1.93 0.14 5.85
CA PHE A 73 0.92 0.31 6.89
C PHE A 73 -0.21 -0.70 6.70
N CYS A 74 -0.59 -1.40 7.76
CA CYS A 74 -1.74 -2.31 7.78
C CYS A 74 -2.72 -1.89 8.89
N ILE A 75 -4.02 -2.00 8.62
CA ILE A 75 -5.09 -1.66 9.57
C ILE A 75 -6.11 -2.81 9.60
N GLY A 76 -6.48 -3.27 10.80
CA GLY A 76 -7.54 -4.28 10.98
C GLY A 76 -7.02 -5.69 11.23
N SER A 77 -7.91 -6.66 11.47
CA SER A 77 -7.57 -7.92 12.18
C SER A 77 -7.50 -9.25 11.38
N PRO A 78 -8.00 -9.42 10.14
CA PRO A 78 -7.70 -10.64 9.35
C PRO A 78 -6.45 -10.50 8.48
N ASP A 79 -6.10 -9.28 8.08
CA ASP A 79 -5.11 -8.97 7.04
C ASP A 79 -3.67 -8.86 7.57
N LEU A 80 -3.49 -8.72 8.89
CA LEU A 80 -2.19 -8.47 9.51
C LEU A 80 -1.17 -9.56 9.24
N LYS A 81 -1.59 -10.83 9.28
CA LYS A 81 -0.65 -11.95 9.10
C LYS A 81 -0.10 -11.97 7.67
N ALA A 82 -0.98 -11.83 6.68
CA ALA A 82 -0.59 -11.81 5.27
C ALA A 82 0.23 -10.54 4.95
N ALA A 83 -0.19 -9.38 5.46
CA ALA A 83 0.54 -8.14 5.30
C ALA A 83 1.96 -8.22 5.88
N ARG A 84 2.10 -8.86 7.05
CA ARG A 84 3.39 -9.07 7.70
C ARG A 84 4.29 -10.02 6.91
N GLU A 85 3.75 -11.14 6.42
CA GLU A 85 4.50 -12.07 5.56
C GLU A 85 5.05 -11.36 4.31
N VAL A 86 4.24 -10.50 3.67
CA VAL A 86 4.66 -9.71 2.51
C VAL A 86 5.67 -8.63 2.90
N ALA A 87 5.48 -7.96 4.04
CA ALA A 87 6.39 -6.94 4.51
C ALA A 87 7.78 -7.50 4.87
N ASP A 88 7.81 -8.69 5.47
CA ASP A 88 9.02 -9.45 5.78
C ASP A 88 9.73 -9.89 4.48
N TYR A 89 8.97 -10.34 3.49
CA TYR A 89 9.51 -10.69 2.17
C TYR A 89 10.13 -9.49 1.44
N LEU A 90 9.50 -8.32 1.53
CA LEU A 90 9.96 -7.10 0.87
C LEU A 90 11.00 -6.31 1.69
N GLY A 91 11.24 -6.68 2.95
CA GLY A 91 12.17 -5.97 3.85
C GLY A 91 11.73 -4.54 4.20
N THR A 92 10.42 -4.30 4.27
CA THR A 92 9.85 -2.96 4.52
C THR A 92 9.67 -2.68 6.02
N ARG A 93 9.65 -1.41 6.41
CA ARG A 93 9.31 -1.02 7.79
C ARG A 93 7.79 -1.04 7.95
N HIS A 94 7.28 -2.17 8.44
CA HIS A 94 5.84 -2.42 8.62
C HIS A 94 5.31 -1.81 9.92
N HIS A 95 4.18 -1.11 9.81
CA HIS A 95 3.44 -0.54 10.93
C HIS A 95 2.06 -1.18 10.94
N GLU A 96 1.73 -1.83 12.06
CA GLU A 96 0.44 -2.49 12.29
C GLU A 96 -0.40 -1.62 13.21
N PHE A 97 -1.59 -1.24 12.76
CA PHE A 97 -2.56 -0.52 13.57
C PHE A 97 -3.73 -1.44 13.93
N TYR A 98 -3.98 -1.49 15.24
CA TYR A 98 -5.10 -2.21 15.82
C TYR A 98 -6.20 -1.21 16.14
N PHE A 99 -7.41 -1.48 15.69
CA PHE A 99 -8.59 -0.68 16.00
C PHE A 99 -9.53 -1.50 16.88
N THR A 100 -10.19 -0.82 17.81
CA THR A 100 -11.25 -1.39 18.63
C THR A 100 -12.62 -1.06 18.01
N VAL A 101 -13.62 -1.89 18.33
CA VAL A 101 -15.00 -1.65 17.87
C VAL A 101 -15.51 -0.28 18.34
N GLN A 102 -15.11 0.15 19.55
CA GLN A 102 -15.53 1.43 20.10
C GLN A 102 -14.96 2.61 19.33
N GLU A 103 -13.66 2.59 19.00
CA GLU A 103 -13.04 3.63 18.16
C GLU A 103 -13.73 3.75 16.80
N GLY A 104 -14.15 2.61 16.23
CA GLY A 104 -14.94 2.61 15.00
C GLY A 104 -16.31 3.28 15.15
N ILE A 105 -17.01 3.04 16.26
CA ILE A 105 -18.30 3.69 16.54
C ILE A 105 -18.12 5.20 16.73
N ASP A 106 -17.08 5.60 17.45
CA ASP A 106 -16.79 7.01 17.74
C ASP A 106 -16.35 7.77 16.47
N ALA A 107 -15.69 7.10 15.52
CA ALA A 107 -15.26 7.68 14.25
C ALA A 107 -16.39 7.79 13.20
N LEU A 108 -17.52 7.11 13.39
CA LEU A 108 -18.57 6.99 12.37
C LEU A 108 -19.13 8.35 11.92
N GLU A 109 -19.36 9.26 12.87
CA GLU A 109 -19.88 10.61 12.57
C GLU A 109 -18.90 11.40 11.69
N GLU A 110 -17.60 11.35 12.02
CA GLU A 110 -16.59 12.03 11.22
C GLU A 110 -16.45 11.40 9.83
N VAL A 111 -16.50 10.07 9.74
CA VAL A 111 -16.41 9.34 8.46
C VAL A 111 -17.57 9.72 7.53
N ILE A 112 -18.80 9.73 8.04
CA ILE A 112 -19.99 10.13 7.26
C ILE A 112 -19.86 11.59 6.81
N TYR A 113 -19.36 12.46 7.69
CA TYR A 113 -19.14 13.87 7.35
C TYR A 113 -18.14 14.05 6.20
N HIS A 114 -17.04 13.29 6.17
CA HIS A 114 -15.99 13.43 5.15
C HIS A 114 -16.32 12.72 3.83
N ILE A 115 -17.02 11.58 3.85
CA ILE A 115 -17.38 10.86 2.62
C ILE A 115 -18.66 11.42 2.00
N GLU A 116 -19.49 12.14 2.77
CA GLU A 116 -20.77 12.70 2.34
C GLU A 116 -21.75 11.64 1.79
N THR A 117 -21.58 10.37 2.20
CA THR A 117 -22.41 9.24 1.81
C THR A 117 -22.90 8.47 3.03
N TYR A 118 -24.05 7.82 2.88
CA TYR A 118 -24.65 6.93 3.88
C TYR A 118 -24.58 5.45 3.46
N ASP A 119 -23.91 5.16 2.35
CA ASP A 119 -23.78 3.80 1.84
C ASP A 119 -22.88 2.93 2.74
N VAL A 120 -23.47 1.85 3.26
CA VAL A 120 -22.80 0.96 4.23
C VAL A 120 -21.55 0.33 3.62
N THR A 121 -21.58 -0.01 2.33
CA THR A 121 -20.45 -0.67 1.65
C THR A 121 -19.24 0.25 1.49
N THR A 122 -19.47 1.56 1.50
CA THR A 122 -18.41 2.57 1.44
C THR A 122 -17.90 2.96 2.83
N ILE A 123 -18.80 3.06 3.81
CA ILE A 123 -18.45 3.51 5.17
C ILE A 123 -17.57 2.48 5.89
N GLU A 124 -17.89 1.19 5.81
CA GLU A 124 -17.18 0.12 6.50
C GLU A 124 -15.66 0.08 6.24
N PRO A 125 -15.17 0.08 4.98
CA PRO A 125 -13.73 0.07 4.71
C PRO A 125 -13.03 1.39 5.07
N VAL A 126 -13.73 2.53 4.99
CA VAL A 126 -13.12 3.85 5.28
C VAL A 126 -12.98 4.09 6.78
N LEU A 127 -13.85 3.48 7.59
CA LEU A 127 -13.78 3.51 9.05
C LEU A 127 -12.42 3.04 9.57
N LEU A 128 -11.84 2.03 8.89
CA LEU A 128 -10.52 1.50 9.19
C LEU A 128 -9.44 2.58 8.99
N CYS A 129 -9.49 3.32 7.89
CA CYS A 129 -8.50 4.36 7.59
C CYS A 129 -8.58 5.58 8.52
N PHE A 130 -9.76 5.93 9.04
CA PHE A 130 -9.95 7.10 9.90
C PHE A 130 -9.51 6.89 11.35
N SER A 131 -9.43 5.65 11.80
CA SER A 131 -9.11 5.32 13.21
C SER A 131 -7.61 5.26 13.51
N CYS A 132 -6.73 5.67 12.58
CA CYS A 132 -5.29 5.69 12.81
C CYS A 132 -4.94 6.82 13.80
N PRO A 133 -4.31 6.53 14.97
CA PRO A 133 -3.99 7.54 15.96
C PRO A 133 -2.87 8.45 15.42
N GLY A 134 -3.25 9.66 15.01
CA GLY A 134 -2.34 10.63 14.41
C GLY A 134 -2.99 11.99 14.06
N ARG A 135 -4.04 12.38 14.80
CA ARG A 135 -4.34 13.80 15.00
C ARG A 135 -3.43 14.36 16.09
#